data_AF-A0A9E4R7Q0-F1
#
_entry.id   AF-A0A9E4R7Q0-F1
#
_cell.length_a   1.000
_cell.length_b   1.000
_cell.length_c   1.000
_cell.angle_alpha   90.00
_cell.angle_beta   90.00
_cell.angle_gamma   90.00
#
_symmetry.space_group_name_H-M   'P 1'
#
loop_
_entity.id
_entity.type
_entity.pdbx_description
1 polymer ?
#
loop_
_entity_poly.entity_id
_entity_poly.type
_entity_poly.pdbx_seq_one_letter_code
_entity_poly.pdbx_strand_id
1 'polypeptide(L)'
;EQALREVYDANALDQLDFDNEIDCSVLGDAAYKVTWDAAEERVRVSAPDVQGLFAWWLADDPSRVWRVASRYTLAGDESAALFDIPASTAAERSVIEVWTNDTFELWLDGALAESADNPYGFIPYVIYPNIREPKQFWGVSDLVAVKEPLRELNRSLTQLSTILELSGNPIAVLENVTEAQDIAVQPGVVWEIPEKARAYLLDLLQGGGASLHVEYANLILRTMHDLAEVPRSAFGDNRQALSGVALQLELDPLLKKVSRKRLIRGAALRRRNEMVLRILEGQTGESFAPYRSRIAWAPVLPQDRSRLIEDETRLVASGIHSRRTAAGLLDVADPDSEWTRWLSEQSASSEEGDDR
;
A
#
# COMPACT_ATOMS: atom_id res chain seq x y z
N GLU A 1 26.72 -3.36 1.06
CA GLU A 1 25.55 -4.13 0.60
C GLU A 1 25.21 -5.27 1.56
N GLN A 2 26.18 -6.13 1.88
CA GLN A 2 26.01 -7.21 2.88
C GLN A 2 25.38 -6.72 4.19
N ALA A 3 25.92 -5.67 4.81
CA ALA A 3 25.38 -5.10 6.05
C ALA A 3 23.90 -4.68 5.94
N LEU A 4 23.46 -4.15 4.79
CA LEU A 4 22.05 -3.81 4.59
C LEU A 4 21.18 -5.07 4.48
N ARG A 5 21.67 -6.13 3.82
CA ARG A 5 20.95 -7.41 3.72
C ARG A 5 20.79 -8.06 5.08
N GLU A 6 21.84 -8.06 5.91
CA GLU A 6 21.78 -8.58 7.28
C GLU A 6 20.74 -7.84 8.13
N VAL A 7 20.70 -6.51 8.06
CA VAL A 7 19.66 -5.71 8.73
C VAL A 7 18.27 -5.99 8.14
N TYR A 8 18.19 -6.22 6.83
CA TYR A 8 16.94 -6.53 6.12
C TYR A 8 16.32 -7.83 6.65
N ASP A 9 17.12 -8.88 6.72
CA ASP A 9 16.70 -10.20 7.19
C ASP A 9 16.39 -10.17 8.70
N ALA A 10 17.24 -9.52 9.51
CA ALA A 10 17.05 -9.45 10.95
C ALA A 10 15.77 -8.69 11.37
N ASN A 11 15.29 -7.76 10.54
CA ASN A 11 14.08 -6.99 10.81
C ASN A 11 12.85 -7.49 10.04
N ALA A 12 12.97 -8.55 9.22
CA ALA A 12 11.91 -9.00 8.31
C ALA A 12 11.33 -7.83 7.49
N LEU A 13 12.22 -7.05 6.85
CA LEU A 13 11.83 -5.81 6.18
C LEU A 13 10.91 -6.04 4.98
N ASP A 14 10.86 -7.23 4.40
CA ASP A 14 9.87 -7.60 3.39
C ASP A 14 8.43 -7.53 3.92
N GLN A 15 8.19 -8.14 5.09
CA GLN A 15 6.90 -8.08 5.74
C GLN A 15 6.61 -6.66 6.25
N LEU A 16 7.59 -6.03 6.90
CA LEU A 16 7.41 -4.67 7.43
C LEU A 16 7.12 -3.65 6.32
N ASP A 17 7.79 -3.75 5.17
CA ASP A 17 7.58 -2.85 4.03
C ASP A 17 6.21 -3.06 3.38
N PHE A 18 5.70 -4.30 3.40
CA PHE A 18 4.34 -4.60 2.95
C PHE A 18 3.28 -4.00 3.89
N ASP A 19 3.39 -4.26 5.20
CA ASP A 19 2.46 -3.76 6.20
C ASP A 19 2.45 -2.22 6.23
N ASN A 20 3.64 -1.60 6.18
CA ASN A 20 3.76 -0.15 6.17
C ASN A 20 3.22 0.49 4.87
N GLU A 21 3.21 -0.23 3.73
CA GLU A 21 2.57 0.26 2.50
C GLU A 21 1.03 0.20 2.59
N ILE A 22 0.48 -0.80 3.29
CA ILE A 22 -0.96 -0.85 3.60
C ILE A 22 -1.33 0.34 4.48
N ASP A 23 -0.60 0.55 5.57
CA ASP A 23 -0.81 1.68 6.48
C ASP A 23 -0.72 3.01 5.72
N CYS A 24 0.30 3.18 4.89
CA CYS A 24 0.44 4.36 4.03
C CYS A 24 -0.82 4.56 3.17
N SER A 25 -1.27 3.51 2.48
CA SER A 25 -2.41 3.59 1.56
C SER A 25 -3.72 3.91 2.28
N VAL A 26 -3.90 3.45 3.51
CA VAL A 26 -5.12 3.60 4.31
C VAL A 26 -5.13 4.91 5.12
N LEU A 27 -4.05 5.20 5.84
CA LEU A 27 -3.93 6.33 6.75
C LEU A 27 -3.52 7.62 6.02
N GLY A 28 -2.92 7.50 4.83
CA GLY A 28 -2.46 8.62 4.01
C GLY A 28 -0.97 8.93 4.14
N ASP A 29 -0.33 8.37 5.16
CA ASP A 29 1.08 8.54 5.48
C ASP A 29 1.61 7.27 6.13
N ALA A 30 2.93 7.08 6.03
CA ALA A 30 3.65 6.02 6.71
C ALA A 30 4.95 6.56 7.29
N ALA A 31 5.50 5.81 8.23
CA ALA A 31 6.78 6.14 8.83
C ALA A 31 7.63 4.90 9.05
N TYR A 32 8.94 5.07 9.00
CA TYR A 32 9.88 4.15 9.60
C TYR A 32 10.55 4.82 10.79
N LYS A 33 10.75 4.07 11.87
CA LYS A 33 11.65 4.45 12.96
C LYS A 33 12.87 3.53 12.92
N VAL A 34 14.07 4.11 12.89
CA VAL A 34 15.34 3.39 12.80
C VAL A 34 16.18 3.74 14.02
N THR A 35 16.39 2.78 14.92
CA THR A 35 17.12 2.97 16.17
C THR A 35 18.13 1.84 16.40
N TRP A 36 19.05 2.06 17.32
CA TRP A 36 19.92 1.00 17.85
C TRP A 36 19.21 0.29 19.01
N ASP A 37 19.16 -1.03 18.94
CA ASP A 37 18.76 -1.88 20.06
C ASP A 37 20.03 -2.31 20.81
N ALA A 38 20.20 -1.78 22.02
CA ALA A 38 21.38 -2.06 22.84
C ALA A 38 21.36 -3.47 23.46
N ALA A 39 20.19 -4.10 23.59
CA ALA A 39 20.08 -5.44 24.18
C ALA A 39 20.42 -6.53 23.15
N GLU A 40 20.01 -6.34 21.90
CA GLU A 40 20.26 -7.27 20.80
C GLU A 40 21.46 -6.85 19.93
N GLU A 41 22.16 -5.76 20.28
CA GLU A 41 23.31 -5.18 19.58
C GLU A 41 23.09 -5.08 18.06
N ARG A 42 21.93 -4.54 17.65
CA ARG A 42 21.57 -4.44 16.24
C ARG A 42 20.76 -3.19 15.92
N VAL A 43 20.70 -2.85 14.63
CA VAL A 43 19.77 -1.83 14.16
C VAL A 43 18.36 -2.41 14.09
N ARG A 44 17.44 -1.75 14.79
CA ARG A 44 16.01 -2.05 14.77
C ARG A 44 15.30 -1.07 13.85
N VAL A 45 14.50 -1.62 12.93
CA VAL A 45 13.59 -0.86 12.08
C VAL A 45 12.17 -1.25 12.46
N SER A 46 11.32 -0.26 12.69
CA SER A 46 9.89 -0.44 12.98
C SER A 46 9.03 0.51 12.16
N ALA A 47 7.75 0.20 12.05
CA ALA A 47 6.72 1.04 11.43
C ALA A 47 5.77 1.53 12.52
N PRO A 48 6.02 2.71 13.11
CA PRO A 48 5.15 3.27 14.14
C PRO A 48 3.82 3.77 13.53
N ASP A 49 2.75 3.74 14.33
CA ASP A 49 1.47 4.34 13.95
C ASP A 49 1.63 5.85 13.73
N VAL A 50 1.38 6.30 12.50
CA VAL A 50 1.49 7.70 12.10
C VAL A 50 0.49 8.61 12.81
N GLN A 51 -0.62 8.10 13.33
CA GLN A 51 -1.58 8.89 14.12
C GLN A 51 -0.99 9.35 15.46
N GLY A 52 0.03 8.64 15.96
CA GLY A 52 0.81 9.03 17.12
C GLY A 52 1.95 9.99 16.83
N LEU A 53 2.23 10.28 15.55
CA LEU A 53 3.37 11.11 15.14
C LEU A 53 2.97 12.58 14.95
N PHE A 54 3.81 13.46 15.50
CA PHE A 54 3.72 14.90 15.33
C PHE A 54 5.05 15.38 14.79
N ALA A 55 5.03 16.03 13.63
CA ALA A 55 6.23 16.56 12.99
C ALA A 55 6.17 18.09 12.92
N TRP A 56 7.32 18.73 13.14
CA TRP A 56 7.51 20.16 12.88
C TRP A 56 8.59 20.33 11.83
N TRP A 57 8.27 21.12 10.82
CA TRP A 57 9.15 21.42 9.69
C TRP A 57 9.47 22.91 9.63
N LEU A 58 10.48 23.26 8.82
CA LEU A 58 10.82 24.65 8.55
C LEU A 58 9.73 25.31 7.72
N ALA A 59 9.37 26.56 8.05
CA ALA A 59 8.24 27.25 7.42
C ALA A 59 8.41 27.47 5.90
N ASP A 60 9.65 27.55 5.42
CA ASP A 60 10.01 27.75 4.01
C ASP A 60 10.29 26.43 3.26
N ASP A 61 10.48 25.32 3.98
CA ASP A 61 10.75 24.01 3.40
C ASP A 61 10.04 22.88 4.18
N PRO A 62 8.83 22.46 3.73
CA PRO A 62 8.11 21.37 4.38
C PRO A 62 8.83 20.03 4.28
N SER A 63 9.85 19.86 3.44
CA SER A 63 10.63 18.62 3.40
C SER A 63 11.65 18.51 4.54
N ARG A 64 11.91 19.61 5.27
CA ARG A 64 12.91 19.67 6.34
C ARG A 64 12.25 19.66 7.71
N VAL A 65 12.13 18.46 8.25
CA VAL A 65 11.68 18.23 9.63
C VAL A 65 12.82 18.54 10.61
N TRP A 66 12.53 19.34 11.64
CA TRP A 66 13.50 19.69 12.69
C TRP A 66 13.11 19.12 14.06
N ARG A 67 11.89 18.64 14.22
CA ARG A 67 11.41 17.94 15.43
C ARG A 67 10.33 16.92 15.08
N VAL A 68 10.39 15.76 15.72
CA VAL A 68 9.32 14.75 15.71
C VAL A 68 9.00 14.37 17.14
N ALA A 69 7.71 14.26 17.46
CA ALA A 69 7.23 13.61 18.68
C ALA A 69 6.43 12.37 18.30
N SER A 70 6.71 11.25 18.96
CA SER A 70 5.98 9.99 18.79
C SER A 70 5.27 9.64 20.09
N ARG A 71 3.95 9.57 20.04
CA ARG A 71 3.09 9.23 21.18
C ARG A 71 2.48 7.85 20.96
N TYR A 72 2.64 6.98 21.94
CA TYR A 72 2.03 5.65 21.96
C TYR A 72 1.74 5.22 23.40
N THR A 73 0.98 4.13 23.55
CA THR A 73 0.64 3.54 24.84
C THR A 73 1.35 2.20 24.98
N LEU A 74 1.96 1.97 26.15
CA LEU A 74 2.52 0.67 26.52
C LEU A 74 1.71 0.05 27.64
N ALA A 75 1.65 -1.27 27.68
CA ALA A 75 1.20 -1.97 28.86
C ALA A 75 2.14 -1.65 30.04
N GLY A 76 1.59 -1.55 31.26
CA GLY A 76 2.33 -1.11 32.45
C GLY A 76 3.60 -1.92 32.73
N ASP A 77 3.55 -3.22 32.46
CA ASP A 77 4.62 -4.22 32.56
C ASP A 77 5.67 -4.13 31.44
N GLU A 78 5.28 -3.79 30.20
CA GLU A 78 6.22 -3.58 29.08
C GLU A 78 7.02 -2.28 29.24
N SER A 79 6.43 -1.24 29.83
CA SER A 79 7.06 0.08 30.00
C SER A 79 8.30 0.05 30.90
N ALA A 80 8.34 -0.85 31.87
CA ALA A 80 9.46 -1.00 32.80
C ALA A 80 10.68 -1.66 32.13
N ALA A 81 10.44 -2.60 31.21
CA ALA A 81 11.51 -3.34 30.53
C ALA A 81 12.20 -2.53 29.44
N LEU A 82 11.47 -1.66 28.73
CA LEU A 82 11.97 -0.98 27.54
C LEU A 82 12.85 0.26 27.84
N PHE A 83 12.62 0.91 28.98
CA PHE A 83 13.17 2.23 29.29
C PHE A 83 13.85 2.30 30.68
N ASP A 84 13.98 1.17 31.38
CA ASP A 84 14.49 1.09 32.76
C ASP A 84 13.76 2.05 33.72
N ILE A 85 12.42 2.07 33.62
CA ILE A 85 11.54 2.96 34.40
C ILE A 85 10.89 2.18 35.55
N PRO A 86 10.61 2.82 36.71
CA PRO A 86 9.80 2.23 37.76
C PRO A 86 8.46 1.67 37.24
N ALA A 87 8.17 0.41 37.59
CA ALA A 87 6.93 -0.24 37.25
C ALA A 87 5.72 0.60 37.69
N SER A 88 4.78 0.81 36.76
CA SER A 88 3.51 1.49 37.04
C SER A 88 2.46 0.47 37.48
N THR A 89 1.59 0.85 38.41
CA THR A 89 0.39 0.08 38.74
C THR A 89 -0.75 0.29 37.73
N ALA A 90 -0.60 1.25 36.81
CA ALA A 90 -1.57 1.50 35.75
C ALA A 90 -1.50 0.40 34.68
N ALA A 91 -2.67 0.00 34.16
CA ALA A 91 -2.75 -1.01 33.10
C ALA A 91 -2.06 -0.55 31.80
N GLU A 92 -2.13 0.75 31.52
CA GLU A 92 -1.48 1.38 30.37
C GLU A 92 -0.74 2.64 30.80
N ARG A 93 0.34 2.95 30.08
CA ARG A 93 1.17 4.13 30.29
C ARG A 93 1.31 4.92 28.99
N SER A 94 1.13 6.24 29.05
CA SER A 94 1.37 7.09 27.88
C SER A 94 2.85 7.43 27.78
N VAL A 95 3.45 7.13 26.63
CA VAL A 95 4.85 7.43 26.31
C VAL A 95 4.90 8.45 25.18
N ILE A 96 5.73 9.48 25.33
CA ILE A 96 6.05 10.42 24.25
C ILE A 96 7.56 10.51 24.12
N GLU A 97 8.07 10.17 22.95
CA GLU A 97 9.45 10.40 22.58
C GLU A 97 9.55 11.64 21.71
N VAL A 98 10.34 12.62 22.11
CA VAL A 98 10.60 13.83 21.32
C VAL A 98 12.03 13.79 20.82
N TRP A 99 12.19 13.86 19.50
CA TRP A 99 13.46 13.81 18.80
C TRP A 99 13.71 15.11 18.03
N THR A 100 14.86 15.72 18.25
CA THR A 100 15.43 16.73 17.36
C THR A 100 16.73 16.18 16.75
N ASN A 101 17.47 16.97 15.98
CA ASN A 101 18.81 16.51 15.53
C ASN A 101 19.80 16.39 16.69
N ASP A 102 19.62 17.18 17.74
CA ASP A 102 20.61 17.37 18.81
C ASP A 102 20.16 16.79 20.16
N THR A 103 18.85 16.62 20.37
CA THR A 103 18.28 16.22 21.66
C THR A 103 17.23 15.11 21.54
N PHE A 104 17.11 14.35 22.61
CA PHE A 104 16.08 13.34 22.86
C PHE A 104 15.42 13.62 24.22
N GLU A 105 14.10 13.61 24.26
CA GLU A 105 13.32 13.67 25.51
C GLU A 105 12.31 12.53 25.57
N LEU A 106 12.22 11.89 26.73
CA LEU A 106 11.22 10.88 27.04
C LEU A 106 10.24 11.43 28.07
N TRP A 107 8.96 11.43 27.73
CA TRP A 107 7.87 11.83 28.61
C TRP A 107 6.97 10.64 28.93
N LEU A 108 6.60 10.51 30.19
CA LEU A 108 5.74 9.46 30.72
C LEU A 108 4.57 10.09 31.44
N ASP A 109 3.35 9.77 31.00
CA ASP A 109 2.10 10.29 31.60
C ASP A 109 2.11 11.82 31.76
N GLY A 110 2.75 12.52 30.81
CA GLY A 110 2.87 13.98 30.80
C GLY A 110 4.02 14.57 31.63
N ALA A 111 4.80 13.75 32.33
CA ALA A 111 5.99 14.18 33.06
C ALA A 111 7.28 13.85 32.27
N LEU A 112 8.23 14.77 32.25
CA LEU A 112 9.56 14.53 31.65
C LEU A 112 10.30 13.51 32.52
N ALA A 113 10.66 12.38 31.92
CA ALA A 113 11.36 11.29 32.58
C ALA A 113 12.85 11.28 32.27
N GLU A 114 13.21 11.54 31.00
CA GLU A 114 14.58 11.59 30.53
C GLU A 114 14.77 12.75 29.56
N SER A 115 15.93 13.38 29.61
CA SER A 115 16.39 14.36 28.62
C SER A 115 17.87 14.15 28.39
N ALA A 116 18.26 13.87 27.15
CA ALA A 116 19.62 13.57 26.74
C ALA A 116 19.95 14.18 25.38
N ASP A 117 21.24 14.18 25.02
CA ASP A 117 21.67 14.49 23.66
C ASP A 117 21.24 13.36 22.71
N ASN A 118 20.86 13.70 21.47
CA ASN A 118 20.50 12.69 20.49
C ASN A 118 21.76 11.91 20.05
N PRO A 119 21.83 10.60 20.31
CA PRO A 119 23.01 9.79 20.00
C PRO A 119 23.30 9.67 18.50
N TYR A 120 22.30 9.90 17.65
CA TYR A 120 22.41 9.70 16.20
C TYR A 120 22.85 10.96 15.45
N GLY A 121 22.64 12.15 16.03
CA GLY A 121 22.85 13.43 15.33
C GLY A 121 21.87 13.65 14.16
N PHE A 122 20.73 12.95 14.17
CA PHE A 122 19.62 13.12 13.23
C PHE A 122 18.33 12.54 13.83
N ILE A 123 17.17 13.02 13.38
CA ILE A 123 15.87 12.48 13.80
C ILE A 123 15.69 11.05 13.23
N PRO A 124 15.48 10.01 14.07
CA PRO A 124 15.44 8.61 13.65
C PRO A 124 14.11 8.20 12.99
N TYR A 125 13.41 9.13 12.33
CA TYR A 125 12.13 8.90 11.66
C TYR A 125 12.22 9.23 10.17
N VAL A 126 11.70 8.34 9.33
CA VAL A 126 11.47 8.57 7.91
C VAL A 126 9.98 8.64 7.68
N ILE A 127 9.42 9.85 7.67
CA ILE A 127 8.00 10.09 7.42
C ILE A 127 7.79 10.36 5.93
N TYR A 128 6.81 9.70 5.32
CA TYR A 128 6.51 9.90 3.90
C TYR A 128 5.00 9.78 3.61
N PRO A 129 4.50 10.61 2.67
CA PRO A 129 3.08 10.59 2.31
C PRO A 129 2.76 9.49 1.31
N ASN A 130 1.53 9.01 1.35
CA ASN A 130 0.99 8.11 0.34
C ASN A 130 0.81 8.83 -0.99
N ILE A 131 -0.08 9.84 -0.98
CA ILE A 131 -0.29 10.80 -2.05
C ILE A 131 0.09 12.15 -1.50
N ARG A 132 0.96 12.87 -2.23
CA ARG A 132 1.43 14.19 -1.78
C ARG A 132 0.36 15.24 -2.04
N GLU A 133 -0.13 15.88 -0.99
CA GLU A 133 -0.97 17.06 -1.14
C GLU A 133 -0.09 18.30 -1.39
N PRO A 134 -0.44 19.15 -2.38
CA PRO A 134 0.35 20.33 -2.69
C PRO A 134 0.57 21.22 -1.47
N LYS A 135 1.84 21.51 -1.18
CA LYS A 135 2.28 22.42 -0.10
C LYS A 135 1.92 21.94 1.32
N GLN A 136 1.51 20.68 1.49
CA GLN A 136 1.33 20.06 2.79
C GLN A 136 2.48 19.09 3.10
N PHE A 137 2.72 18.91 4.39
CA PHE A 137 3.67 17.91 4.89
C PHE A 137 3.06 16.50 4.82
N TRP A 138 1.87 16.35 5.41
CA TRP A 138 1.11 15.11 5.43
C TRP A 138 0.41 14.85 4.10
N GLY A 139 0.19 13.58 3.82
CA GLY A 139 -0.39 13.07 2.60
C GLY A 139 -1.88 12.81 2.70
N VAL A 140 -2.38 12.13 1.68
CA VAL A 140 -3.79 11.74 1.57
C VAL A 140 -3.90 10.25 1.28
N SER A 141 -4.87 9.62 1.94
CA SER A 141 -5.23 8.21 1.74
C SER A 141 -5.78 7.95 0.35
N ASP A 142 -5.51 6.76 -0.20
CA ASP A 142 -6.13 6.31 -1.45
C ASP A 142 -7.66 6.23 -1.33
N LEU A 143 -8.17 6.07 -0.11
CA LEU A 143 -9.59 5.89 0.17
C LEU A 143 -10.40 7.18 -0.02
N VAL A 144 -9.77 8.36 0.10
CA VAL A 144 -10.49 9.65 0.06
C VAL A 144 -11.24 9.83 -1.25
N ALA A 145 -10.63 9.46 -2.38
CA ALA A 145 -11.23 9.61 -3.70
C ALA A 145 -12.42 8.64 -3.92
N VAL A 146 -12.37 7.44 -3.34
CA VAL A 146 -13.36 6.37 -3.59
C VAL A 146 -14.45 6.26 -2.53
N LYS A 147 -14.31 6.97 -1.41
CA LYS A 147 -15.21 6.86 -0.24
C LYS A 147 -16.66 7.16 -0.56
N GLU A 148 -16.92 8.28 -1.25
CA GLU A 148 -18.30 8.68 -1.59
C GLU A 148 -18.94 7.76 -2.65
N PRO A 149 -18.27 7.42 -3.77
CA PRO A 149 -18.76 6.39 -4.68
C PRO A 149 -19.06 5.05 -3.99
N LEU A 150 -18.21 4.61 -3.06
CA LEU A 150 -18.40 3.35 -2.33
C LEU A 150 -19.65 3.39 -1.43
N ARG A 151 -19.89 4.52 -0.75
CA ARG A 151 -21.10 4.72 0.06
C ARG A 151 -22.36 4.67 -0.79
N GLU A 152 -22.35 5.33 -1.95
CA GLU A 152 -23.49 5.33 -2.86
C GLU A 152 -23.71 3.96 -3.51
N LEU A 153 -22.64 3.21 -3.80
CA LEU A 153 -22.75 1.83 -4.25
C LEU A 153 -23.43 0.95 -3.20
N ASN A 154 -23.00 1.03 -1.94
CA ASN A 154 -23.62 0.28 -0.84
C ASN A 154 -25.10 0.62 -0.68
N ARG A 155 -25.46 1.91 -0.79
CA ARG A 155 -26.85 2.37 -0.77
C ARG A 155 -27.65 1.80 -1.93
N SER A 156 -27.11 1.86 -3.14
CA SER A 156 -27.75 1.35 -4.37
C SER A 156 -27.99 -0.16 -4.31
N LEU A 157 -27.02 -0.94 -3.81
CA LEU A 157 -27.14 -2.38 -3.62
C LEU A 157 -28.18 -2.73 -2.54
N THR A 158 -28.24 -1.95 -1.45
CA THR A 158 -29.28 -2.11 -0.42
C THR A 158 -30.67 -1.88 -1.02
N GLN A 159 -30.84 -0.81 -1.79
CA GLN A 159 -32.11 -0.49 -2.45
C GLN A 159 -32.53 -1.59 -3.43
N LEU A 160 -31.58 -2.12 -4.21
CA LEU A 160 -31.81 -3.28 -5.09
C LEU A 160 -32.28 -4.51 -4.32
N SER A 161 -31.63 -4.83 -3.21
CA SER A 161 -32.02 -5.93 -2.34
C SER A 161 -33.47 -5.78 -1.86
N THR A 162 -33.85 -4.57 -1.42
CA THR A 162 -35.24 -4.28 -0.98
C THR A 162 -36.25 -4.43 -2.12
N ILE A 163 -35.91 -4.00 -3.34
CA ILE A 163 -36.80 -4.16 -4.51
C ILE A 163 -37.00 -5.64 -4.83
N LEU A 164 -35.94 -6.44 -4.79
CA LEU A 164 -36.01 -7.87 -5.05
C LEU A 164 -36.83 -8.60 -3.97
N GLU A 165 -36.70 -8.21 -2.70
CA GLU A 165 -37.48 -8.76 -1.60
C GLU A 165 -38.99 -8.46 -1.74
N LEU A 166 -39.33 -7.22 -2.09
CA LEU A 166 -40.72 -6.81 -2.34
C LEU A 166 -41.31 -7.47 -3.60
N SER A 167 -40.50 -7.69 -4.64
CA SER A 167 -40.95 -8.41 -5.84
C SER A 167 -41.14 -9.91 -5.59
N GLY A 168 -40.30 -10.51 -4.75
CA GLY A 168 -40.48 -11.90 -4.30
C GLY A 168 -41.75 -12.10 -3.47
N ASN A 169 -42.28 -11.02 -2.86
CA ASN A 169 -43.50 -11.00 -2.06
C ASN A 169 -44.45 -9.88 -2.55
N PRO A 170 -45.00 -10.01 -3.77
CA PRO A 170 -45.70 -8.90 -4.42
C PRO A 170 -46.99 -8.54 -3.68
N ILE A 171 -47.31 -7.25 -3.68
CA ILE A 171 -48.51 -6.72 -3.01
C ILE A 171 -49.72 -6.98 -3.92
N ALA A 172 -50.75 -7.66 -3.41
CA ALA A 172 -52.02 -7.80 -4.10
C ALA A 172 -52.85 -6.51 -3.97
N VAL A 173 -53.20 -5.92 -5.11
CA VAL A 173 -54.08 -4.76 -5.20
C VAL A 173 -55.45 -5.23 -5.65
N LEU A 174 -56.48 -4.85 -4.90
CA LEU A 174 -57.88 -5.20 -5.15
C LEU A 174 -58.69 -3.93 -5.37
N GLU A 175 -59.35 -3.84 -6.52
CA GLU A 175 -60.23 -2.73 -6.88
C GLU A 175 -61.69 -3.18 -6.81
N ASN A 176 -62.57 -2.31 -6.27
CA ASN A 176 -64.02 -2.52 -6.14
C ASN A 176 -64.43 -3.72 -5.26
N VAL A 177 -63.69 -4.00 -4.19
CA VAL A 177 -64.02 -5.03 -3.18
C VAL A 177 -64.46 -4.35 -1.88
N THR A 178 -65.65 -4.73 -1.35
CA THR A 178 -66.25 -4.14 -0.15
C THR A 178 -65.75 -4.76 1.16
N GLU A 179 -65.38 -6.05 1.14
CA GLU A 179 -64.79 -6.78 2.28
C GLU A 179 -63.62 -7.63 1.78
N ALA A 180 -62.43 -7.40 2.32
CA ALA A 180 -61.22 -8.15 2.01
C ALA A 180 -60.69 -8.79 3.30
N GLN A 181 -61.34 -9.86 3.75
CA GLN A 181 -60.79 -10.73 4.78
C GLN A 181 -60.28 -12.00 4.06
N ASP A 182 -59.03 -12.39 4.34
CA ASP A 182 -58.38 -13.65 3.93
C ASP A 182 -57.87 -13.80 2.48
N ILE A 183 -57.55 -12.71 1.78
CA ILE A 183 -56.80 -12.80 0.51
C ILE A 183 -55.30 -12.91 0.81
N ALA A 184 -54.83 -14.14 1.02
CA ALA A 184 -53.41 -14.44 1.16
C ALA A 184 -52.76 -14.64 -0.21
N VAL A 185 -51.64 -13.96 -0.45
CA VAL A 185 -50.79 -14.18 -1.63
C VAL A 185 -49.90 -15.37 -1.34
N GLN A 186 -50.24 -16.54 -1.87
CA GLN A 186 -49.44 -17.77 -1.74
C GLN A 186 -49.38 -18.52 -3.08
N PRO A 187 -48.28 -19.24 -3.38
CA PRO A 187 -48.17 -20.03 -4.60
C PRO A 187 -49.33 -21.04 -4.73
N GLY A 188 -50.03 -21.01 -5.87
CA GLY A 188 -51.12 -21.95 -6.19
C GLY A 188 -52.50 -21.57 -5.66
N VAL A 189 -52.65 -20.45 -4.95
CA VAL A 189 -53.96 -19.93 -4.53
C VAL A 189 -54.65 -19.24 -5.71
N VAL A 190 -55.90 -19.61 -5.95
CA VAL A 190 -56.80 -18.95 -6.92
C VAL A 190 -57.75 -18.04 -6.15
N TRP A 191 -57.88 -16.78 -6.57
CA TRP A 191 -58.82 -15.84 -5.98
C TRP A 191 -60.15 -15.83 -6.73
N GLU A 192 -61.25 -15.98 -6.00
CA GLU A 192 -62.58 -15.74 -6.52
C GLU A 192 -62.95 -14.28 -6.26
N ILE A 193 -63.12 -13.49 -7.33
CA ILE A 193 -63.45 -12.06 -7.25
C ILE A 193 -64.79 -11.75 -7.94
N PRO A 194 -65.59 -10.78 -7.43
CA PRO A 194 -66.86 -10.37 -8.06
C PRO A 194 -66.68 -9.88 -9.52
N GLU A 195 -67.73 -9.99 -10.35
CA GLU A 195 -67.68 -9.62 -11.79
C GLU A 195 -67.22 -8.17 -12.07
N LYS A 196 -67.39 -7.24 -11.12
CA LYS A 196 -66.98 -5.83 -11.25
C LYS A 196 -65.67 -5.49 -10.52
N ALA A 197 -65.03 -6.48 -9.89
CA ALA A 197 -63.77 -6.32 -9.17
C ALA A 197 -62.58 -6.67 -10.05
N ARG A 198 -61.42 -6.11 -9.72
CA ARG A 198 -60.14 -6.43 -10.38
C ARG A 198 -59.10 -6.73 -9.31
N ALA A 199 -58.27 -7.73 -9.57
CA ALA A 199 -57.12 -8.07 -8.74
C ALA A 199 -55.87 -8.13 -9.62
N TYR A 200 -54.80 -7.47 -9.19
CA TYR A 200 -53.49 -7.58 -9.82
C TYR A 200 -52.40 -7.50 -8.78
N LEU A 201 -51.25 -8.07 -9.09
CA LEU A 201 -50.05 -7.95 -8.30
C LEU A 201 -49.31 -6.68 -8.70
N LEU A 202 -48.95 -5.86 -7.72
CA LEU A 202 -48.02 -4.77 -7.94
C LEU A 202 -46.62 -5.35 -8.06
N ASP A 203 -46.12 -5.47 -9.28
CA ASP A 203 -44.76 -5.90 -9.55
C ASP A 203 -43.85 -4.69 -9.76
N LEU A 204 -42.96 -4.46 -8.79
CA LEU A 204 -41.97 -3.38 -8.84
C LEU A 204 -40.88 -3.61 -9.90
N LEU A 205 -40.77 -4.83 -10.45
CA LEU A 205 -39.87 -5.15 -11.55
C LEU A 205 -40.50 -4.90 -12.92
N GLN A 206 -41.83 -4.79 -13.00
CA GLN A 206 -42.49 -4.50 -14.27
C GLN A 206 -42.03 -3.14 -14.83
N GLY A 207 -41.75 -3.12 -16.14
CA GLY A 207 -41.24 -1.93 -16.82
C GLY A 207 -39.73 -1.72 -16.74
N GLY A 208 -38.96 -2.67 -16.17
CA GLY A 208 -37.50 -2.63 -16.19
C GLY A 208 -36.85 -1.79 -15.07
N GLY A 209 -37.59 -1.46 -14.01
CA GLY A 209 -37.10 -0.66 -12.89
C GLY A 209 -35.81 -1.21 -12.26
N ALA A 210 -35.69 -2.53 -12.11
CA ALA A 210 -34.46 -3.15 -11.61
C ALA A 210 -33.26 -2.99 -12.55
N SER A 211 -33.47 -2.96 -13.87
CA SER A 211 -32.38 -2.72 -14.84
C SER A 211 -31.75 -1.35 -14.62
N LEU A 212 -32.57 -0.32 -14.38
CA LEU A 212 -32.08 1.04 -14.11
C LEU A 212 -31.17 1.08 -12.88
N HIS A 213 -31.57 0.39 -11.80
CA HIS A 213 -30.76 0.30 -10.59
C HIS A 213 -29.45 -0.46 -10.82
N VAL A 214 -29.48 -1.55 -11.58
CA VAL A 214 -28.27 -2.30 -11.97
C VAL A 214 -27.34 -1.45 -12.85
N GLU A 215 -27.89 -0.72 -13.81
CA GLU A 215 -27.14 0.20 -14.68
C GLU A 215 -26.50 1.34 -13.88
N TYR A 216 -27.24 1.91 -12.93
CA TYR A 216 -26.72 2.94 -12.03
C TYR A 216 -25.59 2.42 -11.13
N ALA A 217 -25.77 1.23 -10.51
CA ALA A 217 -24.71 0.59 -9.73
C ALA A 217 -23.46 0.31 -10.59
N ASN A 218 -23.65 -0.12 -11.84
CA ASN A 218 -22.54 -0.31 -12.78
C ASN A 218 -21.84 1.00 -13.16
N LEU A 219 -22.57 2.11 -13.29
CA LEU A 219 -21.97 3.43 -13.52
C LEU A 219 -21.10 3.85 -12.33
N ILE A 220 -21.60 3.70 -11.10
CA ILE A 220 -20.84 3.99 -9.88
C ILE A 220 -19.57 3.14 -9.81
N LEU A 221 -19.68 1.83 -10.10
CA LEU A 221 -18.53 0.93 -10.13
C LEU A 221 -17.48 1.38 -11.16
N ARG A 222 -17.89 1.82 -12.36
CA ARG A 222 -16.96 2.36 -13.36
C ARG A 222 -16.26 3.63 -12.86
N THR A 223 -17.01 4.58 -12.31
CA THR A 223 -16.44 5.79 -11.72
C THR A 223 -15.44 5.46 -10.60
N MET A 224 -15.70 4.41 -9.81
CA MET A 224 -14.77 3.94 -8.78
C MET A 224 -13.45 3.44 -9.38
N HIS A 225 -13.50 2.65 -10.46
CA HIS A 225 -12.29 2.21 -11.17
C HIS A 225 -11.47 3.38 -11.72
N ASP A 226 -12.14 4.39 -12.28
CA ASP A 226 -11.49 5.59 -12.80
C ASP A 226 -10.82 6.39 -11.68
N LEU A 227 -11.51 6.62 -10.55
CA LEU A 227 -10.98 7.36 -9.40
C LEU A 227 -9.88 6.61 -8.64
N ALA A 228 -9.97 5.27 -8.58
CA ALA A 228 -8.93 4.44 -8.01
C ALA A 228 -7.69 4.34 -8.90
N GLU A 229 -7.82 4.71 -10.19
CA GLU A 229 -6.87 4.45 -11.28
C GLU A 229 -6.56 2.95 -11.42
N VAL A 230 -7.57 2.10 -11.20
CA VAL A 230 -7.47 0.64 -11.29
C VAL A 230 -8.46 0.15 -12.37
N PRO A 231 -7.99 -0.07 -13.61
CA PRO A 231 -8.84 -0.56 -14.69
C PRO A 231 -9.45 -1.93 -14.41
N ARG A 232 -10.59 -2.23 -15.03
CA ARG A 232 -11.31 -3.51 -14.84
C ARG A 232 -10.53 -4.71 -15.38
N SER A 233 -9.76 -4.52 -16.46
CA SER A 233 -8.88 -5.57 -17.01
C SER A 233 -7.85 -6.08 -16.01
N ALA A 234 -7.46 -5.27 -15.00
CA ALA A 234 -6.59 -5.71 -13.92
C ALA A 234 -7.21 -6.85 -13.08
N PHE A 235 -8.54 -7.00 -13.09
CA PHE A 235 -9.27 -8.09 -12.44
C PHE A 235 -9.63 -9.24 -13.39
N GLY A 236 -9.10 -9.24 -14.61
CA GLY A 236 -9.39 -10.27 -15.61
C GLY A 236 -10.71 -10.09 -16.35
N ASP A 237 -11.39 -8.96 -16.20
CA ASP A 237 -12.60 -8.60 -16.97
C ASP A 237 -12.21 -8.12 -18.38
N ASN A 238 -11.61 -9.02 -19.17
CA ASN A 238 -11.27 -8.78 -20.57
C ASN A 238 -12.43 -9.23 -21.46
N ARG A 239 -13.43 -8.36 -21.63
CA ARG A 239 -14.59 -8.60 -22.51
C ARG A 239 -14.22 -8.69 -24.00
N GLN A 240 -13.02 -8.27 -24.37
CA GLN A 240 -12.49 -8.33 -25.73
C GLN A 240 -11.08 -8.93 -25.70
N ALA A 241 -10.74 -9.73 -26.70
CA ALA A 241 -9.38 -10.20 -26.93
C ALA A 241 -8.48 -9.02 -27.37
N LEU A 242 -8.19 -8.12 -26.42
CA LEU A 242 -7.38 -6.94 -26.63
C LEU A 242 -5.99 -7.36 -27.09
N SER A 243 -5.43 -6.64 -28.06
CA SER A 243 -4.02 -6.77 -28.40
C SER A 243 -3.16 -6.36 -27.20
N GLY A 244 -1.92 -6.85 -27.10
CA GLY A 244 -1.02 -6.51 -25.98
C GLY A 244 -0.82 -4.99 -25.81
N VAL A 245 -0.82 -4.23 -26.91
CA VAL A 245 -0.74 -2.76 -26.88
C VAL A 245 -2.03 -2.13 -26.33
N ALA A 246 -3.20 -2.65 -26.71
CA ALA A 246 -4.46 -2.14 -26.19
C ALA A 246 -4.62 -2.42 -24.68
N LEU A 247 -4.17 -3.60 -24.22
CA LEU A 247 -4.11 -3.91 -22.79
C LEU A 247 -3.14 -2.98 -22.05
N GLN A 248 -1.98 -2.69 -22.64
CA GLN A 248 -1.01 -1.77 -22.05
C GLN A 248 -1.57 -0.35 -21.93
N LEU A 249 -2.29 0.14 -22.93
CA LEU A 249 -2.96 1.45 -22.87
C LEU A 249 -4.06 1.47 -21.81
N GLU A 250 -4.81 0.38 -21.65
CA GLU A 250 -5.83 0.27 -20.61
C GLU A 250 -5.20 0.28 -19.20
N LEU A 251 -4.07 -0.40 -19.00
CA LEU A 251 -3.34 -0.47 -17.73
C LEU A 251 -2.48 0.76 -17.41
N ASP A 252 -2.31 1.68 -18.35
CA ASP A 252 -1.45 2.87 -18.20
C ASP A 252 -1.76 3.73 -16.96
N PRO A 253 -3.04 3.98 -16.57
CA PRO A 253 -3.34 4.70 -15.33
C PRO A 253 -2.77 4.02 -14.08
N LEU A 254 -2.89 2.68 -13.99
CA LEU A 254 -2.34 1.89 -12.89
C LEU A 254 -0.80 1.98 -12.85
N LEU A 255 -0.16 1.87 -14.02
CA LEU A 255 1.30 1.99 -14.13
C LEU A 255 1.81 3.36 -13.69
N LYS A 256 1.08 4.43 -14.06
CA LYS A 256 1.37 5.79 -13.62
C LYS A 256 1.19 5.95 -12.10
N LYS A 257 0.14 5.35 -11.53
CA LYS A 257 -0.08 5.31 -10.07
C LYS A 257 1.10 4.66 -9.35
N VAL A 258 1.49 3.46 -9.78
CA VAL A 258 2.64 2.73 -9.22
C VAL A 258 3.93 3.53 -9.35
N SER A 259 4.16 4.16 -10.51
CA SER A 259 5.36 5.00 -10.72
C SER A 259 5.43 6.18 -9.76
N ARG A 260 4.31 6.88 -9.52
CA ARG A 260 4.25 7.99 -8.55
C ARG A 260 4.50 7.50 -7.13
N LYS A 261 3.92 6.36 -6.73
CA LYS A 261 4.19 5.77 -5.40
C LYS A 261 5.67 5.38 -5.26
N ARG A 262 6.23 4.65 -6.23
CA ARG A 262 7.65 4.23 -6.23
C ARG A 262 8.61 5.40 -6.14
N LEU A 263 8.29 6.56 -6.72
CA LEU A 263 9.11 7.77 -6.59
C LEU A 263 9.21 8.22 -5.12
N ILE A 264 8.08 8.25 -4.40
CA ILE A 264 8.03 8.65 -2.99
C ILE A 264 8.70 7.58 -2.11
N ARG A 265 8.33 6.30 -2.29
CA ARG A 265 8.88 5.18 -1.51
C ARG A 265 10.37 5.03 -1.74
N GLY A 266 10.84 5.20 -2.98
CA GLY A 266 12.25 5.14 -3.31
C GLY A 266 13.09 6.22 -2.61
N ALA A 267 12.52 7.38 -2.28
CA ALA A 267 13.19 8.37 -1.44
C ALA A 267 13.20 7.95 0.03
N ALA A 268 12.07 7.48 0.56
CA ALA A 268 11.95 7.01 1.94
C ALA A 268 12.87 5.82 2.24
N LEU A 269 12.85 4.78 1.39
CA LEU A 269 13.68 3.58 1.56
C LEU A 269 15.19 3.90 1.48
N ARG A 270 15.60 4.81 0.60
CA ARG A 270 17.00 5.28 0.56
C ARG A 270 17.38 6.02 1.84
N ARG A 271 16.49 6.87 2.37
CA ARG A 271 16.71 7.59 3.61
C ARG A 271 16.80 6.63 4.80
N ARG A 272 15.93 5.61 4.86
CA ARG A 272 15.99 4.54 5.85
C ARG A 272 17.33 3.82 5.79
N ASN A 273 17.76 3.40 4.60
CA ASN A 273 19.04 2.71 4.41
C ASN A 273 20.23 3.59 4.82
N GLU A 274 20.18 4.90 4.53
CA GLU A 274 21.18 5.85 5.02
C GLU A 274 21.23 5.87 6.55
N MET A 275 20.08 5.97 7.23
CA MET A 275 20.01 5.96 8.70
C MET A 275 20.56 4.66 9.29
N VAL A 276 20.21 3.52 8.70
CA VAL A 276 20.73 2.20 9.10
C VAL A 276 22.26 2.18 9.04
N LEU A 277 22.85 2.60 7.90
CA LEU A 277 24.30 2.60 7.72
C LEU A 277 25.01 3.57 8.66
N ARG A 278 24.42 4.74 8.93
CA ARG A 278 24.98 5.72 9.88
C ARG A 278 24.99 5.20 11.31
N ILE A 279 23.92 4.51 11.72
CA ILE A 279 23.85 3.91 13.06
C ILE A 279 24.88 2.78 13.17
N LEU A 280 24.98 1.90 12.15
CA LEU A 280 25.99 0.84 12.13
C LEU A 280 27.41 1.41 12.21
N GLU A 281 27.75 2.42 11.40
CA GLU A 281 29.08 3.06 11.44
C GLU A 281 29.41 3.62 12.82
N GLY A 282 28.43 4.23 13.50
CA GLY A 282 28.60 4.76 14.86
C GLY A 282 28.84 3.68 15.92
N GLN A 283 28.34 2.45 15.73
CA GLN A 283 28.43 1.37 16.70
C GLN A 283 29.58 0.41 16.42
N THR A 284 29.86 0.10 15.15
CA THR A 284 30.92 -0.85 14.75
C THR A 284 32.24 -0.16 14.43
N GLY A 285 32.23 1.15 14.13
CA GLY A 285 33.37 1.89 13.64
C GLY A 285 33.77 1.56 12.19
N GLU A 286 33.05 0.66 11.51
CA GLU A 286 33.26 0.37 10.09
C GLU A 286 32.66 1.50 9.23
N SER A 287 33.44 2.02 8.28
CA SER A 287 32.94 3.12 7.45
C SER A 287 32.07 2.62 6.30
N PHE A 288 30.84 3.12 6.26
CA PHE A 288 29.87 2.84 5.19
C PHE A 288 29.64 4.03 4.24
N ALA A 289 30.41 5.12 4.42
CA ALA A 289 30.32 6.28 3.56
C ALA A 289 30.96 6.01 2.17
N PRO A 290 30.40 6.57 1.08
CA PRO A 290 29.16 7.34 1.00
C PRO A 290 27.93 6.43 1.07
N TYR A 291 26.90 6.84 1.84
CA TYR A 291 25.65 6.08 2.09
C TYR A 291 24.70 6.01 0.87
N ARG A 292 25.21 5.61 -0.29
CA ARG A 292 24.44 5.54 -1.54
C ARG A 292 23.80 4.18 -1.67
N SER A 293 22.48 4.16 -1.74
CA SER A 293 21.71 2.96 -2.07
C SER A 293 20.81 3.20 -3.27
N ARG A 294 20.60 2.15 -4.06
CA ARG A 294 19.63 2.10 -5.15
C ARG A 294 18.54 1.10 -4.77
N ILE A 295 17.29 1.50 -4.94
CA ILE A 295 16.15 0.60 -4.74
C ILE A 295 15.87 -0.10 -6.06
N ALA A 296 15.92 -1.43 -6.04
CA ALA A 296 15.49 -2.26 -7.16
C ALA A 296 13.99 -2.56 -6.99
N TRP A 297 13.22 -2.40 -8.06
CA TRP A 297 11.80 -2.69 -8.06
C TRP A 297 11.51 -3.75 -9.11
N ALA A 298 10.78 -4.80 -8.71
CA ALA A 298 10.31 -5.80 -9.66
C ALA A 298 9.41 -5.15 -10.75
N PRO A 299 9.32 -5.76 -11.95
CA PRO A 299 8.35 -5.38 -12.97
C PRO A 299 6.91 -5.38 -12.41
N VAL A 300 6.10 -4.40 -12.83
CA VAL A 300 4.70 -4.28 -12.38
C VAL A 300 3.79 -5.25 -13.12
N LEU A 301 4.01 -5.39 -14.43
CA LEU A 301 3.26 -6.31 -15.27
C LEU A 301 4.11 -7.54 -15.57
N PRO A 302 3.48 -8.71 -15.76
CA PRO A 302 4.13 -9.85 -16.36
C PRO A 302 4.75 -9.45 -17.69
N GLN A 303 6.06 -9.61 -17.82
CA GLN A 303 6.75 -9.38 -19.08
C GLN A 303 6.84 -10.69 -19.85
N ASP A 304 6.65 -10.63 -21.17
CA ASP A 304 7.05 -11.71 -22.06
C ASP A 304 8.58 -11.75 -22.10
N ARG A 305 9.18 -12.48 -21.16
CA ARG A 305 10.63 -12.60 -21.01
C ARG A 305 11.28 -13.14 -22.28
N SER A 306 10.59 -14.02 -23.03
CA SER A 306 11.12 -14.59 -24.26
C SER A 306 11.36 -13.50 -25.30
N ARG A 307 10.37 -12.63 -25.51
CA ARG A 307 10.51 -11.51 -26.44
C ARG A 307 11.58 -10.50 -25.99
N LEU A 308 11.64 -10.19 -24.70
CA LEU A 308 12.66 -9.28 -24.17
C LEU A 308 14.08 -9.83 -24.35
N ILE A 309 14.27 -11.13 -24.12
CA ILE A 309 15.56 -11.81 -24.34
C ILE A 309 15.93 -11.79 -25.82
N GLU A 310 14.98 -12.03 -26.73
CA GLU A 310 15.24 -11.98 -28.18
C GLU A 310 15.68 -10.58 -28.63
N ASP A 311 15.00 -9.54 -28.17
CA ASP A 311 15.32 -8.15 -28.50
C ASP A 311 16.70 -7.74 -27.93
N GLU A 312 16.97 -8.03 -26.65
CA GLU A 312 18.27 -7.73 -26.03
C GLU A 312 19.42 -8.53 -26.67
N THR A 313 19.18 -9.79 -27.05
CA THR A 313 20.19 -10.60 -27.76
C THR A 313 20.57 -9.95 -29.10
N ARG A 314 19.60 -9.42 -29.85
CA ARG A 314 19.86 -8.69 -31.10
C ARG A 314 20.61 -7.39 -30.85
N LEU A 315 20.23 -6.63 -29.81
CA LEU A 315 20.88 -5.36 -29.46
C LEU A 315 22.33 -5.56 -29.01
N VAL A 316 22.60 -6.60 -28.22
CA VAL A 316 23.98 -6.97 -27.83
C VAL A 316 24.78 -7.45 -29.03
N ALA A 317 24.20 -8.31 -29.89
CA ALA A 317 24.88 -8.80 -31.09
C ALA A 317 25.23 -7.67 -32.08
N SER A 318 24.40 -6.63 -32.16
CA SER A 318 24.64 -5.43 -32.97
C SER A 318 25.60 -4.42 -32.34
N GLY A 319 26.06 -4.66 -31.10
CA GLY A 319 26.96 -3.77 -30.37
C GLY A 319 26.31 -2.48 -29.84
N ILE A 320 24.97 -2.38 -29.88
CA ILE A 320 24.23 -1.23 -29.37
C ILE A 320 24.17 -1.27 -27.84
N HIS A 321 23.93 -2.44 -27.26
CA HIS A 321 23.92 -2.66 -25.81
C HIS A 321 25.13 -3.47 -25.35
N SER A 322 25.64 -3.15 -24.17
CA SER A 322 26.59 -4.02 -23.47
C SER A 322 25.85 -5.18 -22.80
N ARG A 323 26.52 -6.32 -22.62
CA ARG A 323 25.96 -7.47 -21.87
C ARG A 323 25.58 -7.09 -20.43
N ARG A 324 26.31 -6.16 -19.79
CA ARG A 324 25.96 -5.63 -18.47
C ARG A 324 24.67 -4.83 -18.48
N THR A 325 24.49 -3.99 -19.50
CA THR A 325 23.25 -3.22 -19.71
C THR A 325 22.07 -4.15 -19.93
N ALA A 326 22.23 -5.17 -20.80
CA ALA A 326 21.20 -6.17 -21.05
C ALA A 326 20.85 -6.97 -19.79
N ALA A 327 21.84 -7.42 -19.00
CA ALA A 327 21.60 -8.10 -17.73
C ALA A 327 20.81 -7.23 -16.72
N GLY A 328 21.13 -5.94 -16.65
CA GLY A 328 20.36 -5.00 -15.83
C GLY A 328 18.92 -4.79 -16.33
N LEU A 329 18.70 -4.79 -17.65
CA LEU A 329 17.35 -4.68 -18.24
C LEU A 329 16.53 -5.97 -18.09
N LEU A 330 17.18 -7.12 -18.03
CA LEU A 330 16.59 -8.44 -17.77
C LEU A 330 16.36 -8.72 -16.28
N ASP A 331 16.54 -7.71 -15.41
CA ASP A 331 16.30 -7.77 -13.97
C ASP A 331 17.21 -8.80 -13.25
N VAL A 332 18.44 -8.98 -13.73
CA VAL A 332 19.47 -9.73 -13.00
C VAL A 332 19.82 -8.96 -11.73
N ALA A 333 19.71 -9.62 -10.56
CA ALA A 333 19.85 -9.00 -9.25
C ALA A 333 21.19 -8.26 -9.05
N ASP A 334 22.27 -8.78 -9.62
CA ASP A 334 23.59 -8.14 -9.63
C ASP A 334 24.27 -8.35 -10.99
N PRO A 335 24.10 -7.41 -11.94
CA PRO A 335 24.67 -7.52 -13.28
C PRO A 335 26.21 -7.52 -13.30
N ASP A 336 26.86 -6.90 -12.32
CA ASP A 336 28.32 -6.77 -12.29
C ASP A 336 28.97 -8.06 -11.76
N SER A 337 28.40 -8.67 -10.73
CA SER A 337 28.83 -9.99 -10.27
C SER A 337 28.58 -11.07 -11.32
N GLU A 338 27.43 -11.03 -12.00
CA GLU A 338 27.10 -11.99 -13.05
C GLU A 338 28.05 -11.87 -14.25
N TRP A 339 28.42 -10.65 -14.62
CA TRP A 339 29.45 -10.41 -15.63
C TRP A 339 30.81 -10.99 -15.24
N THR A 340 31.17 -10.87 -13.97
CA THR A 340 32.44 -11.39 -13.45
C THR A 340 32.46 -12.93 -13.49
N ARG A 341 31.34 -13.58 -13.13
CA ARG A 341 31.18 -15.03 -13.29
C ARG A 341 31.30 -15.45 -14.74
N TRP A 342 30.61 -14.78 -15.65
CA TRP A 342 30.69 -15.08 -17.08
C TRP A 342 32.12 -14.95 -17.64
N LEU A 343 32.88 -13.93 -17.23
CA LEU A 343 34.29 -13.80 -17.62
C LEU A 343 35.13 -14.97 -17.11
N SER A 344 34.90 -15.42 -15.87
CA SER A 344 35.62 -16.58 -15.32
C SER A 344 35.30 -17.88 -16.08
N GLU A 345 34.04 -18.07 -16.50
CA GLU A 345 33.63 -19.20 -17.34
C GLU A 345 34.28 -19.19 -18.72
N GLN A 346 34.38 -18.01 -19.34
CA GLN A 346 35.06 -17.84 -20.64
C GLN A 346 36.55 -18.14 -20.55
N SER A 347 37.23 -17.63 -19.52
CA SER A 347 38.66 -17.89 -19.30
C SER A 347 38.92 -19.39 -19.09
N ALA A 348 38.10 -20.06 -18.28
CA ALA A 348 38.21 -21.51 -18.09
C ALA A 348 37.94 -22.31 -19.38
N SER A 349 36.96 -21.88 -20.18
CA SER A 349 36.64 -22.51 -21.47
C SER A 349 37.74 -22.31 -22.53
N SER A 350 38.46 -21.19 -22.48
CA SER A 350 39.62 -20.96 -23.36
C SER A 350 40.85 -21.78 -22.96
N GLU A 351 41.07 -22.02 -21.67
CA GLU A 351 42.17 -22.87 -21.18
C GLU A 351 41.93 -24.35 -21.53
N GLU A 352 40.69 -24.86 -21.44
CA GLU A 352 40.35 -26.22 -21.87
C GLU A 352 40.37 -26.42 -23.41
N GLY A 353 40.31 -25.33 -24.18
CA GLY A 353 40.37 -25.34 -25.64
C GLY A 353 41.80 -25.32 -26.22
N ASP A 354 42.79 -24.85 -25.46
CA ASP A 354 44.21 -24.81 -25.85
C ASP A 354 44.96 -26.13 -25.48
N ASP A 355 44.33 -26.99 -24.68
CA ASP A 355 44.85 -28.30 -24.23
C ASP A 355 44.28 -29.49 -25.06
N ARG A 356 43.62 -29.22 -26.20
CA ARG A 356 43.18 -30.19 -27.21
C ARG A 356 43.80 -29.90 -28.56
#